data_AF-A0AA37L0Q0-F1
#
_entry.id   AF-A0AA37L0Q0-F1
#
_cell.length_a   1.000
_cell.length_b   1.000
_cell.length_c   1.000
_cell.angle_alpha   90.00
_cell.angle_beta   90.00
_cell.angle_gamma   90.00
#
_symmetry.space_group_name_H-M   'P 1'
#
loop_
_entity.id
_entity.type
_entity.pdbx_description
1 polymer ?
#
loop_
_entity_poly.entity_id
_entity_poly.type
_entity_poly.pdbx_seq_one_letter_code
_entity_poly.pdbx_strand_id
1 'polypeptide(L)'
;MTHFRKKPVVVTAITFDQLVAHGLKQVPAVANGLPWSFTYAGQQITHEDDNCYLIPTLEGVMRMGRDDMLITGVKGEIYPCKREIFEATYEIAPGPLSVEQDIQAKGKTAARVTPADLQANIESFWYFTAAQGCEGAAADGTPYEDQPPVHAGSPLRLLTFCVLVLRNGFTVTGESACASPENFDAEIGRKIARQNAEQKIWPLMGYELRSKLAAG
;
A
#
# COMPACT_ATOMS: atom_id res chain seq x y z
N MET A 1 -20.12 22.33 -17.89
CA MET A 1 -19.91 20.86 -17.93
C MET A 1 -19.25 20.46 -16.63
N THR A 2 -19.75 19.41 -15.98
CA THR A 2 -19.23 18.97 -14.67
C THR A 2 -18.34 17.75 -14.90
N HIS A 3 -17.09 17.84 -14.49
CA HIS A 3 -16.11 16.76 -14.63
C HIS A 3 -15.99 16.04 -13.29
N PHE A 4 -15.95 14.71 -13.33
CA PHE A 4 -15.79 13.86 -12.16
C PHE A 4 -14.54 12.98 -12.35
N ARG A 5 -13.81 12.72 -11.27
CA ARG A 5 -12.66 11.80 -11.25
C ARG A 5 -13.01 10.54 -10.45
N LYS A 6 -12.53 9.37 -10.90
CA LYS A 6 -12.66 8.12 -10.14
C LYS A 6 -11.85 8.24 -8.83
N LYS A 7 -12.37 7.70 -7.72
CA LYS A 7 -11.60 7.62 -6.47
C LYS A 7 -10.39 6.70 -6.67
N PRO A 8 -9.24 6.96 -6.03
CA PRO A 8 -8.12 6.02 -6.02
C PRO A 8 -8.59 4.68 -5.42
N VAL A 9 -8.33 3.57 -6.10
CA VAL A 9 -8.68 2.21 -5.65
C VAL A 9 -7.43 1.35 -5.72
N VAL A 10 -7.11 0.66 -4.63
CA VAL A 10 -6.08 -0.38 -4.60
C VAL A 10 -6.72 -1.72 -4.95
N VAL A 11 -6.08 -2.47 -5.85
CA VAL A 11 -6.55 -3.79 -6.29
C VAL A 11 -5.52 -4.86 -5.95
N THR A 12 -5.98 -6.11 -5.85
CA THR A 12 -5.08 -7.28 -5.80
C THR A 12 -5.03 -7.89 -7.19
N ALA A 13 -3.84 -8.23 -7.68
CA ALA A 13 -3.67 -8.91 -8.96
C ALA A 13 -2.68 -10.07 -8.83
N ILE A 14 -2.94 -11.15 -9.57
CA ILE A 14 -2.07 -12.32 -9.63
C ILE A 14 -1.76 -12.70 -11.08
N THR A 15 -0.62 -13.33 -11.30
CA THR A 15 -0.25 -13.89 -12.61
C THR A 15 -0.98 -15.20 -12.87
N PHE A 16 -0.95 -15.66 -14.13
CA PHE A 16 -1.43 -16.99 -14.51
C PHE A 16 -0.81 -18.12 -13.66
N ASP A 17 0.52 -18.11 -13.48
CA ASP A 17 1.20 -19.16 -12.71
C ASP A 17 0.82 -19.13 -11.22
N GLN A 18 0.57 -17.95 -10.67
CA GLN A 18 0.06 -17.82 -9.31
C GLN A 18 -1.37 -18.37 -9.17
N LEU A 19 -2.21 -18.17 -10.18
CA LEU A 19 -3.56 -18.75 -10.23
C LEU A 19 -3.50 -20.28 -10.33
N VAL A 20 -2.61 -20.83 -11.16
CA VAL A 20 -2.36 -22.27 -11.24
C VAL A 20 -1.92 -22.83 -9.89
N ALA A 21 -0.94 -22.19 -9.25
CA ALA A 21 -0.46 -22.57 -7.92
C ALA A 21 -1.56 -22.49 -6.85
N HIS A 22 -2.54 -21.61 -7.00
CA HIS A 22 -3.72 -21.55 -6.15
C HIS A 22 -4.63 -22.77 -6.36
N GLY A 23 -4.96 -23.09 -7.62
CA GLY A 23 -5.81 -24.23 -7.95
C GLY A 23 -5.21 -25.57 -7.54
N LEU A 24 -3.89 -25.75 -7.70
CA LEU A 24 -3.17 -26.97 -7.31
C LEU A 24 -3.25 -27.28 -5.80
N LYS A 25 -3.52 -26.27 -4.96
CA LYS A 25 -3.73 -26.47 -3.52
C LYS A 25 -5.11 -27.02 -3.19
N GLN A 26 -6.07 -26.89 -4.10
CA GLN A 26 -7.46 -27.28 -3.88
C GLN A 26 -7.81 -28.62 -4.50
N VAL A 27 -7.27 -28.90 -5.68
CA VAL A 27 -7.64 -30.10 -6.44
C VAL A 27 -6.40 -30.91 -6.81
N PRO A 28 -6.43 -32.24 -6.61
CA PRO A 28 -5.33 -33.13 -7.01
C PRO A 28 -5.38 -33.50 -8.50
N ALA A 29 -6.52 -33.30 -9.17
CA ALA A 29 -6.71 -33.63 -10.57
C ALA A 29 -6.17 -32.52 -11.47
N VAL A 30 -5.19 -32.86 -12.31
CA VAL A 30 -4.50 -31.93 -13.22
C VAL A 30 -4.43 -32.50 -14.63
N ALA A 31 -4.57 -31.64 -15.63
CA ALA A 31 -4.23 -31.91 -17.03
C ALA A 31 -2.97 -31.12 -17.37
N ASN A 32 -1.87 -31.77 -17.75
CA ASN A 32 -0.60 -31.10 -18.08
C ASN A 32 -0.08 -30.13 -16.99
N GLY A 33 -0.34 -30.44 -15.71
CA GLY A 33 0.04 -29.59 -14.57
C GLY A 33 -0.93 -28.45 -14.28
N LEU A 34 -2.04 -28.35 -15.01
CA LEU A 34 -3.10 -27.36 -14.81
C LEU A 34 -4.33 -28.00 -14.14
N PRO A 35 -4.80 -27.46 -13.01
CA PRO A 35 -6.09 -27.81 -12.42
C PRO A 35 -7.23 -27.64 -13.42
N TRP A 36 -8.09 -28.65 -13.58
CA TRP A 36 -9.22 -28.60 -14.51
C TRP A 36 -10.33 -27.63 -14.08
N SER A 37 -10.65 -27.62 -12.78
CA SER A 37 -11.64 -26.73 -12.19
C SER A 37 -11.33 -26.50 -10.72
N PHE A 38 -11.42 -25.26 -10.26
CA PHE A 38 -11.18 -24.89 -8.86
C PHE A 38 -11.86 -23.56 -8.55
N THR A 39 -11.87 -23.16 -7.27
CA THR A 39 -12.49 -21.91 -6.85
C THR A 39 -11.45 -20.83 -6.63
N TYR A 40 -11.68 -19.61 -7.12
CA TYR A 40 -10.89 -18.43 -6.79
C TYR A 40 -11.82 -17.23 -6.58
N ALA A 41 -11.63 -16.48 -5.48
CA ALA A 41 -12.49 -15.36 -5.10
C ALA A 41 -14.01 -15.69 -5.09
N GLY A 42 -14.37 -16.94 -4.75
CA GLY A 42 -15.75 -17.42 -4.77
C GLY A 42 -16.31 -17.74 -6.16
N GLN A 43 -15.53 -17.60 -7.23
CA GLN A 43 -15.89 -17.94 -8.61
C GLN A 43 -15.26 -19.28 -9.02
N GLN A 44 -15.98 -20.05 -9.83
CA GLN A 44 -15.47 -21.29 -10.41
C GLN A 44 -14.63 -20.98 -11.65
N ILE A 45 -13.35 -21.31 -11.58
CA ILE A 45 -12.40 -21.17 -12.69
C ILE A 45 -12.30 -22.51 -13.42
N THR A 46 -12.45 -22.50 -14.74
CA THR A 46 -12.40 -23.74 -15.55
C THR A 46 -11.32 -23.66 -16.60
N HIS A 47 -10.56 -24.75 -16.72
CA HIS A 47 -9.54 -24.94 -17.75
C HIS A 47 -10.19 -25.04 -19.12
N GLU A 48 -9.67 -24.30 -20.11
CA GLU A 48 -10.09 -24.42 -21.51
C GLU A 48 -9.02 -25.14 -22.34
N ASP A 49 -7.77 -24.72 -22.20
CA ASP A 49 -6.60 -25.29 -22.86
C ASP A 49 -5.32 -25.04 -22.05
N ASP A 50 -4.20 -25.63 -22.46
CA ASP A 50 -2.92 -25.57 -21.73
C ASP A 50 -2.36 -24.16 -21.50
N ASN A 51 -2.97 -23.12 -22.08
CA ASN A 51 -2.59 -21.73 -21.94
C ASN A 51 -3.75 -20.82 -21.50
N CYS A 52 -4.92 -21.38 -21.19
CA CYS A 52 -6.12 -20.58 -20.95
C CYS A 52 -7.03 -21.10 -19.84
N TYR A 53 -7.45 -20.17 -18.98
CA TYR A 53 -8.57 -20.34 -18.06
C TYR A 53 -9.75 -19.47 -18.47
N LEU A 54 -10.95 -20.00 -18.23
CA LEU A 54 -12.20 -19.26 -18.31
C LEU A 54 -12.51 -18.65 -16.94
N ILE A 55 -12.68 -17.33 -16.94
CA ILE A 55 -12.92 -16.50 -15.76
C ILE A 55 -14.37 -15.98 -15.83
N PRO A 56 -15.23 -16.34 -14.87
CA PRO A 56 -16.54 -15.71 -14.75
C PRO A 56 -16.40 -14.25 -14.29
N THR A 57 -16.73 -13.30 -15.16
CA THR A 57 -16.76 -11.86 -14.84
C THR A 57 -18.20 -11.32 -14.86
N LEU A 58 -18.38 -10.05 -14.54
CA LEU A 58 -19.70 -9.39 -14.56
C LEU A 58 -20.22 -9.21 -16.00
N GLU A 59 -19.33 -9.18 -16.98
CA GLU A 59 -19.59 -9.02 -18.40
C GLU A 59 -19.78 -10.36 -19.13
N GLY A 60 -19.61 -11.47 -18.42
CA GLY A 60 -19.67 -12.83 -18.97
C GLY A 60 -18.38 -13.61 -18.71
N VAL A 61 -18.24 -14.75 -19.38
CA VAL A 61 -17.04 -15.57 -19.24
C VAL A 61 -15.94 -15.01 -20.13
N MET A 62 -14.81 -14.63 -19.53
CA MET A 62 -13.63 -14.10 -20.23
C MET A 62 -12.48 -15.10 -20.21
N ARG A 63 -11.61 -15.01 -21.22
CA ARG A 63 -10.39 -15.83 -21.32
C ARG A 63 -9.23 -15.14 -20.62
N MET A 64 -8.50 -15.89 -19.79
CA MET A 64 -7.23 -15.48 -19.20
C MET A 64 -6.11 -16.33 -19.76
N GLY A 65 -5.15 -15.70 -20.44
CA GLY A 65 -3.92 -16.32 -20.94
C GLY A 65 -2.73 -16.16 -19.99
N ARG A 66 -1.59 -16.76 -20.36
CA ARG A 66 -0.33 -16.71 -19.57
C ARG A 66 0.24 -15.30 -19.39
N ASP A 67 0.02 -14.42 -20.36
CA ASP A 67 0.48 -13.02 -20.35
C ASP A 67 -0.57 -12.05 -19.78
N ASP A 68 -1.59 -12.58 -19.11
CA ASP A 68 -2.60 -11.78 -18.42
C ASP A 68 -2.35 -11.74 -16.91
N MET A 69 -2.86 -10.68 -16.30
CA MET A 69 -3.02 -10.49 -14.86
C MET A 69 -4.49 -10.72 -14.52
N LEU A 70 -4.78 -11.51 -13.49
CA LEU A 70 -6.13 -11.62 -12.94
C LEU A 70 -6.29 -10.60 -11.83
N ILE A 71 -7.14 -9.60 -12.03
CA ILE A 71 -7.41 -8.55 -11.06
C ILE A 71 -8.65 -8.94 -10.23
N THR A 72 -8.57 -8.73 -8.92
CA THR A 72 -9.70 -8.80 -7.99
C THR A 72 -10.13 -7.38 -7.59
N GLY A 73 -11.37 -7.04 -7.92
CA GLY A 73 -12.01 -5.77 -7.60
C GLY A 73 -12.56 -5.70 -6.17
N VAL A 74 -13.20 -4.58 -5.85
CA VAL A 74 -13.57 -4.20 -4.46
C VAL A 74 -14.67 -5.09 -3.88
N LYS A 75 -15.55 -5.65 -4.72
CA LYS A 75 -16.63 -6.55 -4.30
C LYS A 75 -16.28 -8.03 -4.51
N GLY A 76 -15.00 -8.33 -4.78
CA GLY A 76 -14.54 -9.69 -5.07
C GLY A 76 -14.79 -10.14 -6.51
N GLU A 77 -15.27 -9.23 -7.38
CA GLU A 77 -15.33 -9.49 -8.82
C GLU A 77 -13.93 -9.70 -9.39
N ILE A 78 -13.79 -10.61 -10.34
CA ILE A 78 -12.51 -10.90 -10.98
C ILE A 78 -12.60 -10.66 -12.48
N TYR A 79 -11.52 -10.18 -13.07
CA TYR A 79 -11.41 -9.99 -14.51
C TYR A 79 -9.96 -10.09 -14.98
N PRO A 80 -9.70 -10.72 -16.14
CA PRO A 80 -8.38 -10.73 -16.74
C PRO A 80 -8.04 -9.35 -17.34
N CYS A 81 -6.78 -8.98 -17.25
CA CYS A 81 -6.22 -7.75 -17.82
C CYS A 81 -4.89 -8.09 -18.49
N LYS A 82 -4.64 -7.56 -19.69
CA LYS A 82 -3.35 -7.75 -20.38
C LYS A 82 -2.24 -7.19 -19.49
N ARG A 83 -1.16 -7.96 -19.28
CA ARG A 83 -0.07 -7.55 -18.38
C ARG A 83 0.52 -6.20 -18.76
N GLU A 84 0.73 -5.95 -20.05
CA GLU A 84 1.22 -4.65 -20.54
C GLU A 84 0.31 -3.48 -20.17
N ILE A 85 -1.02 -3.68 -20.23
CA ILE A 85 -2.00 -2.64 -19.84
C ILE A 85 -1.97 -2.47 -18.32
N PHE A 86 -1.87 -3.58 -17.58
CA PHE A 86 -1.77 -3.54 -16.13
C PHE A 86 -0.53 -2.76 -15.67
N GLU A 87 0.64 -3.08 -16.19
CA GLU A 87 1.90 -2.40 -15.85
C GLU A 87 1.90 -0.93 -16.26
N ALA A 88 1.21 -0.57 -17.35
CA ALA A 88 1.08 0.82 -17.78
C ALA A 88 0.08 1.64 -16.93
N THR A 89 -0.84 0.99 -16.21
CA THR A 89 -1.97 1.67 -15.53
C THR A 89 -2.00 1.49 -14.02
N TYR A 90 -1.20 0.57 -13.47
CA TYR A 90 -1.11 0.28 -12.04
C TYR A 90 0.35 0.42 -11.57
N GLU A 91 0.50 0.99 -10.38
CA GLU A 91 1.76 1.02 -9.64
C GLU A 91 1.65 0.18 -8.37
N ILE A 92 2.79 -0.32 -7.87
CA ILE A 92 2.82 -1.04 -6.60
C ILE A 92 2.40 -0.08 -5.49
N ALA A 93 1.28 -0.38 -4.83
CA ALA A 93 0.82 0.38 -3.68
C ALA A 93 1.76 0.14 -2.48
N PRO A 94 2.37 1.18 -1.89
CA PRO A 94 3.17 1.01 -0.69
C PRO A 94 2.27 0.80 0.53
N GLY A 95 2.22 -0.42 1.08
CA GLY A 95 1.70 -0.61 2.44
C GLY A 95 0.92 -1.91 2.75
N PRO A 96 0.51 -2.06 4.02
CA PRO A 96 0.08 -3.30 4.70
C PRO A 96 -1.27 -3.92 4.27
N LEU A 97 -1.82 -3.53 3.11
CA LEU A 97 -3.07 -4.10 2.60
C LEU A 97 -2.98 -5.60 2.32
N SER A 98 -1.78 -6.11 1.98
CA SER A 98 -1.57 -7.55 1.76
C SER A 98 -1.70 -8.38 3.05
N VAL A 99 -1.27 -7.84 4.20
CA VAL A 99 -1.32 -8.56 5.48
C VAL A 99 -2.74 -8.60 6.04
N GLU A 100 -3.48 -7.51 5.92
CA GLU A 100 -4.86 -7.42 6.41
C GLU A 100 -5.80 -8.36 5.63
N GLN A 101 -5.63 -8.44 4.30
CA GLN A 101 -6.35 -9.39 3.44
C GLN A 101 -6.05 -10.84 3.82
N ASP A 102 -4.80 -11.18 4.10
CA ASP A 102 -4.39 -12.51 4.56
C ASP A 102 -4.98 -12.88 5.93
N ILE A 103 -5.08 -11.92 6.85
CA ILE A 103 -5.69 -12.13 8.18
C ILE A 103 -7.18 -12.40 8.06
N GLN A 104 -7.88 -11.64 7.21
CA GLN A 104 -9.30 -11.85 6.92
C GLN A 104 -9.54 -13.19 6.22
N ALA A 105 -8.72 -13.54 5.23
CA ALA A 105 -8.80 -14.83 4.52
C ALA A 105 -8.58 -16.03 5.45
N LYS A 106 -7.79 -15.87 6.53
CA LYS A 106 -7.56 -16.89 7.56
C LYS A 106 -8.62 -16.89 8.68
N GLY A 107 -9.71 -16.15 8.53
CA GLY A 107 -10.85 -16.13 9.46
C GLY A 107 -10.51 -15.58 10.84
N LYS A 108 -9.49 -14.73 10.96
CA LYS A 108 -9.09 -14.12 12.24
C LYS A 108 -9.96 -12.90 12.51
N THR A 109 -10.95 -13.04 13.39
CA THR A 109 -11.98 -12.02 13.71
C THR A 109 -11.69 -11.20 14.96
N ALA A 110 -10.57 -11.45 15.65
CA ALA A 110 -10.20 -10.70 16.84
C ALA A 110 -10.02 -9.19 16.52
N ALA A 111 -10.43 -8.34 17.47
CA ALA A 111 -10.26 -6.90 17.38
C ALA A 111 -8.80 -6.54 17.13
N ARG A 112 -8.54 -5.74 16.08
CA ARG A 112 -7.21 -5.27 15.69
C ARG A 112 -7.31 -3.87 15.08
N VAL A 113 -6.18 -3.19 15.04
CA VAL A 113 -6.05 -1.96 14.26
C VAL A 113 -5.94 -2.35 12.78
N THR A 114 -6.70 -1.68 11.93
CA THR A 114 -6.63 -1.83 10.47
C THR A 114 -5.93 -0.64 9.82
N PRO A 115 -5.49 -0.74 8.55
CA PRO A 115 -4.93 0.41 7.84
C PRO A 115 -5.92 1.57 7.72
N ALA A 116 -7.22 1.27 7.63
CA ALA A 116 -8.27 2.27 7.61
C ALA A 116 -8.38 3.01 8.95
N ASP A 117 -8.26 2.31 10.08
CA ASP A 117 -8.26 2.93 11.40
C ASP A 117 -7.08 3.88 11.56
N LEU A 118 -5.88 3.46 11.11
CA LEU A 118 -4.69 4.30 11.15
C LEU A 118 -4.88 5.58 10.33
N GLN A 119 -5.32 5.47 9.07
CA GLN A 119 -5.54 6.65 8.23
C GLN A 119 -6.64 7.54 8.78
N ALA A 120 -7.71 6.96 9.34
CA ALA A 120 -8.75 7.73 10.00
C ALA A 120 -8.22 8.48 11.21
N ASN A 121 -7.25 7.92 11.95
CA ASN A 121 -6.71 8.54 13.15
C ASN A 121 -5.74 9.72 12.89
N ILE A 122 -5.24 9.87 11.66
CA ILE A 122 -4.42 11.01 11.26
C ILE A 122 -5.33 12.21 10.97
N GLU A 123 -5.15 13.30 11.70
CA GLU A 123 -5.91 14.55 11.52
C GLU A 123 -5.26 15.48 10.49
N SER A 124 -3.94 15.68 10.59
CA SER A 124 -3.19 16.51 9.63
C SER A 124 -1.76 16.01 9.45
N PHE A 125 -1.10 16.48 8.39
CA PHE A 125 0.29 16.13 8.09
C PHE A 125 1.06 17.31 7.51
N TRP A 126 2.37 17.33 7.77
CA TRP A 126 3.27 18.39 7.38
C TRP A 126 4.57 17.79 6.86
N TYR A 127 5.17 18.42 5.83
CA TYR A 127 6.47 18.03 5.30
C TYR A 127 7.40 19.23 5.24
N PHE A 128 8.64 19.01 5.63
CA PHE A 128 9.71 19.99 5.49
C PHE A 128 11.07 19.29 5.47
N THR A 129 12.09 19.93 4.91
CA THR A 129 13.47 19.45 5.05
C THR A 129 14.11 20.01 6.32
N ALA A 130 15.17 19.36 6.83
CA ALA A 130 15.93 19.94 7.95
C ALA A 130 16.35 21.39 7.65
N ALA A 131 16.77 21.66 6.41
CA ALA A 131 17.13 23.01 5.97
C ALA A 131 15.99 24.02 6.15
N GLN A 132 14.76 23.67 5.75
CA GLN A 132 13.59 24.51 5.95
C GLN A 132 13.26 24.70 7.44
N GLY A 133 13.48 23.67 8.27
CA GLY A 133 13.37 23.79 9.72
C GLY A 133 14.35 24.79 10.31
N CYS A 134 15.62 24.73 9.90
CA CYS A 134 16.66 25.68 10.32
C CYS A 134 16.37 27.10 9.84
N GLU A 135 15.97 27.26 8.57
CA GLU A 135 15.59 28.56 7.98
C GLU A 135 14.40 29.18 8.74
N GLY A 136 13.40 28.37 9.10
CA GLY A 136 12.25 28.81 9.90
C GLY A 136 12.65 29.22 11.33
N ALA A 137 13.51 28.46 12.00
CA ALA A 137 13.98 28.77 13.34
C ALA A 137 14.81 30.07 13.38
N ALA A 138 15.67 30.28 12.37
CA ALA A 138 16.44 31.51 12.24
C ALA A 138 15.55 32.74 12.01
N ALA A 139 14.47 32.60 11.23
CA ALA A 139 13.49 33.67 11.01
C ALA A 139 12.74 34.06 12.30
N ASP A 140 12.54 33.12 13.22
CA ASP A 140 11.93 33.34 14.54
C ASP A 140 12.92 33.91 15.58
N GLY A 141 14.17 34.19 15.16
CA GLY A 141 15.21 34.72 16.05
C GLY A 141 15.80 33.67 17.01
N THR A 142 15.59 32.37 16.76
CA THR A 142 16.23 31.31 17.55
C THR A 142 17.74 31.36 17.31
N PRO A 143 18.57 31.53 18.36
CA PRO A 143 20.01 31.66 18.19
C PRO A 143 20.61 30.34 17.70
N TYR A 144 21.24 30.41 16.53
CA TYR A 144 22.01 29.32 15.95
C TYR A 144 23.44 29.42 16.50
N GLU A 145 23.65 29.09 17.77
CA GLU A 145 24.99 29.11 18.37
C GLU A 145 25.87 28.06 17.65
N ASP A 146 27.01 28.51 17.10
CA ASP A 146 28.11 27.71 16.57
C ASP A 146 27.83 26.73 15.41
N GLN A 147 26.77 26.94 14.62
CA GLN A 147 26.46 26.06 13.49
C GLN A 147 26.70 26.70 12.11
N PRO A 148 27.18 25.91 11.12
CA PRO A 148 27.44 26.40 9.78
C PRO A 148 26.16 26.84 9.08
N PRO A 149 26.23 27.86 8.20
CA PRO A 149 25.07 28.34 7.46
C PRO A 149 24.52 27.26 6.53
N VAL A 150 23.20 27.20 6.41
CA VAL A 150 22.51 26.29 5.48
C VAL A 150 22.72 26.80 4.05
N HIS A 151 23.66 26.20 3.33
CA HIS A 151 23.94 26.51 1.92
C HIS A 151 23.27 25.51 0.96
N ALA A 152 23.33 25.79 -0.35
CA ALA A 152 22.67 25.00 -1.40
C ALA A 152 23.07 23.50 -1.39
N GLY A 153 24.35 23.20 -1.14
CA GLY A 153 24.85 21.82 -0.99
C GLY A 153 24.75 21.22 0.42
N SER A 154 23.98 21.82 1.34
CA SER A 154 23.89 21.31 2.72
C SER A 154 23.17 19.95 2.76
N PRO A 155 23.69 18.95 3.50
CA PRO A 155 23.00 17.67 3.72
C PRO A 155 21.61 17.84 4.36
N LEU A 156 21.36 18.97 5.05
CA LEU A 156 20.05 19.29 5.63
C LEU A 156 18.95 19.46 4.57
N ARG A 157 19.32 19.71 3.31
CA ARG A 157 18.37 19.77 2.19
C ARG A 157 17.96 18.37 1.69
N LEU A 158 18.71 17.33 2.07
CA LEU A 158 18.47 15.93 1.67
C LEU A 158 17.69 15.13 2.70
N LEU A 159 17.49 15.69 3.90
CA LEU A 159 16.72 15.09 4.98
C LEU A 159 15.30 15.64 4.99
N THR A 160 14.33 14.81 4.65
CA THR A 160 12.90 15.15 4.66
C THR A 160 12.23 14.62 5.93
N PHE A 161 11.45 15.46 6.60
CA PHE A 161 10.58 15.09 7.71
C PHE A 161 9.13 15.02 7.25
N CYS A 162 8.38 14.10 7.85
CA CYS A 162 6.93 14.07 7.89
C CYS A 162 6.50 14.20 9.35
N VAL A 163 5.59 15.12 9.65
CA VAL A 163 4.96 15.23 10.97
C VAL A 163 3.48 14.96 10.81
N LEU A 164 2.98 13.94 11.49
CA LEU A 164 1.57 13.56 11.55
C LEU A 164 1.00 14.02 12.89
N VAL A 165 -0.14 14.71 12.85
CA VAL A 165 -0.93 15.02 14.05
C VAL A 165 -2.08 14.02 14.10
N LEU A 166 -2.19 13.28 15.20
CA LEU A 166 -3.28 12.35 15.45
C LEU A 166 -4.48 13.06 16.07
N ARG A 167 -5.68 12.49 15.94
CA ARG A 167 -6.94 13.08 16.46
C ARG A 167 -6.95 13.37 17.96
N ASN A 168 -6.07 12.75 18.73
CA ASN A 168 -5.91 13.02 20.16
C ASN A 168 -4.89 14.13 20.47
N GLY A 169 -4.39 14.82 19.44
CA GLY A 169 -3.36 15.85 19.54
C GLY A 169 -1.92 15.33 19.62
N PHE A 170 -1.71 14.01 19.66
CA PHE A 170 -0.36 13.44 19.70
C PHE A 170 0.32 13.55 18.34
N THR A 171 1.61 13.88 18.33
CA THR A 171 2.39 14.04 17.10
C THR A 171 3.34 12.88 16.88
N VAL A 172 3.42 12.37 15.65
CA VAL A 172 4.37 11.33 15.25
C VAL A 172 5.19 11.82 14.07
N THR A 173 6.50 11.67 14.15
CA THR A 173 7.42 12.07 13.07
C THR A 173 7.93 10.86 12.30
N GLY A 174 8.30 11.07 11.05
CA GLY A 174 9.05 10.12 10.24
C GLY A 174 10.04 10.86 9.36
N GLU A 175 11.15 10.19 9.08
CA GLU A 175 12.32 10.81 8.46
C GLU A 175 12.75 10.02 7.22
N SER A 176 13.18 10.72 6.18
CA SER A 176 13.82 10.14 5.00
C SER A 176 15.12 10.88 4.71
N ALA A 177 16.25 10.21 4.91
CA ALA A 177 17.57 10.74 4.64
C ALA A 177 18.08 10.17 3.31
N CYS A 178 18.26 11.02 2.29
CA CYS A 178 18.84 10.59 1.03
C CYS A 178 20.37 10.47 1.16
N ALA A 179 20.93 9.32 0.77
CA ALA A 179 22.35 9.04 0.90
C ALA A 179 23.23 9.75 -0.15
N SER A 180 22.64 10.16 -1.29
CA SER A 180 23.35 10.81 -2.39
C SER A 180 22.51 11.97 -2.94
N PRO A 181 23.04 13.20 -2.99
CA PRO A 181 22.34 14.37 -3.53
C PRO A 181 21.84 14.16 -4.96
N GLU A 182 22.57 13.40 -5.77
CA GLU A 182 22.26 13.11 -7.18
C GLU A 182 21.00 12.27 -7.34
N ASN A 183 20.67 11.46 -6.32
CA ASN A 183 19.48 10.61 -6.27
C ASN A 183 18.35 11.22 -5.43
N PHE A 184 18.47 12.49 -5.05
CA PHE A 184 17.45 13.15 -4.25
C PHE A 184 16.18 13.42 -5.06
N ASP A 185 15.08 12.83 -4.61
CA ASP A 185 13.75 13.12 -5.10
C ASP A 185 12.86 13.52 -3.91
N ALA A 186 12.36 14.76 -3.94
CA ALA A 186 11.56 15.31 -2.85
C ALA A 186 10.21 14.60 -2.67
N GLU A 187 9.62 14.07 -3.75
CA GLU A 187 8.36 13.35 -3.68
C GLU A 187 8.55 11.95 -3.07
N ILE A 188 9.59 11.23 -3.51
CA ILE A 188 9.98 9.94 -2.93
C ILE A 188 10.36 10.12 -1.46
N GLY A 189 11.13 11.17 -1.13
CA GLY A 189 11.51 11.51 0.24
C GLY A 189 10.29 11.70 1.15
N ARG A 190 9.27 12.42 0.69
CA ARG A 190 8.00 12.60 1.43
C ARG A 190 7.25 11.28 1.62
N LYS A 191 7.16 10.44 0.58
CA LYS A 191 6.50 9.13 0.65
C LYS A 191 7.18 8.24 1.71
N ILE A 192 8.51 8.14 1.70
CA ILE A 192 9.27 7.36 2.68
C ILE A 192 9.11 7.93 4.09
N ALA A 193 9.27 9.26 4.26
CA ALA A 193 9.13 9.90 5.55
C ALA A 193 7.74 9.68 6.15
N ARG A 194 6.68 9.75 5.34
CA ARG A 194 5.31 9.43 5.77
C ARG A 194 5.17 7.97 6.20
N GLN A 195 5.66 7.03 5.38
CA GLN A 195 5.60 5.60 5.72
C GLN A 195 6.31 5.30 7.05
N ASN A 196 7.47 5.92 7.27
CA ASN A 196 8.20 5.79 8.53
C ASN A 196 7.43 6.36 9.73
N ALA A 197 6.68 7.46 9.54
CA ALA A 197 5.79 7.99 10.58
C ALA A 197 4.61 7.04 10.85
N GLU A 198 3.98 6.51 9.81
CA GLU A 198 2.86 5.56 9.93
C GLU A 198 3.29 4.25 10.61
N GLN A 199 4.50 3.75 10.33
CA GLN A 199 5.09 2.58 11.01
C GLN A 199 5.16 2.77 12.53
N LYS A 200 5.44 3.99 13.00
CA LYS A 200 5.48 4.33 14.43
C LYS A 200 4.09 4.45 15.06
N ILE A 201 3.03 4.71 14.27
CA ILE A 201 1.63 4.79 14.76
C ILE A 201 1.08 3.41 15.12
N TRP A 202 1.40 2.38 14.34
CA TRP A 202 0.92 1.00 14.55
C TRP A 202 1.05 0.48 15.99
N PRO A 203 2.22 0.50 16.64
CA PRO A 203 2.36 0.05 18.02
C PRO A 203 1.58 0.91 19.02
N LEU A 204 1.43 2.21 18.77
CA LEU A 204 0.67 3.13 19.64
C LEU A 204 -0.82 2.78 19.63
N MET A 205 -1.39 2.61 18.44
CA MET A 205 -2.80 2.23 18.30
C MET A 205 -3.05 0.80 18.79
N GLY A 206 -2.08 -0.11 18.59
CA GLY A 206 -2.14 -1.46 19.14
C GLY A 206 -2.19 -1.47 20.68
N TYR A 207 -1.36 -0.65 21.32
CA TYR A 207 -1.38 -0.45 22.77
C TYR A 207 -2.70 0.16 23.25
N GLU A 208 -3.21 1.18 22.57
CA GLU A 208 -4.49 1.83 22.91
C GLU A 208 -5.65 0.84 22.81
N LEU A 209 -5.71 0.06 21.73
CA LEU A 209 -6.71 -0.98 21.56
C LEU A 209 -6.63 -2.03 22.67
N ARG A 210 -5.43 -2.52 22.99
CA ARG A 210 -5.23 -3.49 24.08
C ARG A 210 -5.67 -2.92 25.42
N SER A 211 -5.38 -1.65 25.69
CA SER A 211 -5.80 -0.95 26.91
C SER A 211 -7.32 -0.89 27.02
N LYS A 212 -8.02 -0.55 25.93
CA LYS A 212 -9.50 -0.55 25.87
C LYS A 212 -10.09 -1.95 26.11
N LEU A 213 -9.49 -2.97 25.51
CA LEU A 213 -9.94 -4.37 25.68
C LEU A 213 -9.69 -4.92 27.09
N ALA A 214 -8.67 -4.44 27.80
CA ALA A 214 -8.36 -4.86 29.17
C ALA A 214 -9.23 -4.16 30.22
N ALA A 215 -9.84 -3.03 29.87
CA ALA A 215 -10.70 -2.24 30.75
C ALA A 215 -12.19 -2.63 30.68
N GLY A 216 -12.57 -3.52 29.76
CA GLY A 216 -13.93 -4.08 29.63
C GLY A 216 -14.01 -5.51 30.14
#